data_AF-A0A521WUT3-F1
#
_entry.id   AF-A0A521WUT3-F1
#
_cell.length_a   1.000
_cell.length_b   1.000
_cell.length_c   1.000
_cell.angle_alpha   90.00
_cell.angle_beta   90.00
_cell.angle_gamma   90.00
#
_symmetry.space_group_name_H-M   'P 1'
#
loop_
_entity.id
_entity.type
_entity.pdbx_description
1 polymer ?
#
loop_
_entity_poly.entity_id
_entity_poly.type
_entity_poly.pdbx_seq_one_letter_code
_entity_poly.pdbx_strand_id
1 'polypeptide(L)'
;MTELINTDSSVQELIDRIRDQGVQSANREAARILAEAEAKASQLLADAQKQVEQLRAKATADIEAEQAAAQEALKLSARDTVMRLKNLVSTAFETFVHRLVTTATQDRELMKNLVLVLAGHSAEKFTKDKKIQILLSDALLTGKSDPKLRELGKQTILSLSSDMLREGVELIPSSGIDGGAKVRLVGEQLEIDLSDKAISKMLAAHLLPRFHALLTAAE
;
A
#
# COMPACT_ATOMS: atom_id res chain seq x y z
N MET A 1 -43.07 112.64 -9.30
CA MET A 1 -42.28 111.86 -8.32
C MET A 1 -42.86 110.44 -8.13
N THR A 2 -43.66 109.93 -9.07
CA THR A 2 -44.46 108.69 -8.90
C THR A 2 -44.03 107.56 -9.85
N GLU A 3 -43.18 107.82 -10.86
CA GLU A 3 -42.67 106.81 -11.80
C GLU A 3 -41.40 106.09 -11.32
N LEU A 4 -40.67 106.64 -10.34
CA LEU A 4 -39.44 106.00 -9.80
C LEU A 4 -39.72 104.89 -8.77
N ILE A 5 -40.94 104.83 -8.20
CA ILE A 5 -41.28 103.90 -7.11
C ILE A 5 -41.82 102.56 -7.64
N ASN A 6 -42.41 102.53 -8.85
CA ASN A 6 -42.97 101.31 -9.44
C ASN A 6 -41.93 100.39 -10.11
N THR A 7 -40.83 100.96 -10.62
CA THR A 7 -39.79 100.19 -11.31
C THR A 7 -38.98 99.32 -10.33
N ASP A 8 -38.66 99.85 -9.15
CA ASP A 8 -37.97 99.10 -8.08
C ASP A 8 -38.83 97.93 -7.56
N SER A 9 -40.14 98.11 -7.43
CA SER A 9 -41.08 97.05 -7.03
C SER A 9 -41.15 95.90 -8.05
N SER A 10 -41.16 96.21 -9.35
CA SER A 10 -41.23 95.19 -10.41
C SER A 10 -39.93 94.38 -10.56
N VAL A 11 -38.78 95.01 -10.33
CA VAL A 11 -37.47 94.35 -10.34
C VAL A 11 -37.33 93.47 -9.11
N GLN A 12 -37.78 93.94 -7.95
CA GLN A 12 -37.77 93.15 -6.71
C GLN A 12 -38.65 91.90 -6.80
N GLU A 13 -39.87 92.02 -7.35
CA GLU A 13 -40.73 90.85 -7.58
C GLU A 13 -40.11 89.83 -8.55
N LEU A 14 -39.41 90.30 -9.60
CA LEU A 14 -38.72 89.41 -10.53
C LEU A 14 -37.55 88.69 -9.86
N ILE A 15 -36.78 89.38 -9.02
CA ILE A 15 -35.69 88.81 -8.22
C ILE A 15 -36.22 87.75 -7.26
N ASP A 16 -37.32 88.05 -6.55
CA ASP A 16 -37.93 87.10 -5.62
C ASP A 16 -38.47 85.87 -6.36
N ARG A 17 -39.09 86.06 -7.54
CA ARG A 17 -39.59 84.95 -8.38
C ARG A 17 -38.46 84.08 -8.93
N ILE A 18 -37.34 84.69 -9.36
CA ILE A 18 -36.13 83.98 -9.81
C ILE A 18 -35.50 83.23 -8.62
N ARG A 19 -35.44 83.84 -7.45
CA ARG A 19 -34.91 83.22 -6.23
C ARG A 19 -35.75 82.02 -5.82
N ASP A 20 -37.07 82.15 -5.80
CA ASP A 20 -37.98 81.07 -5.44
C ASP A 20 -37.96 79.94 -6.47
N GLN A 21 -37.93 80.26 -7.77
CA GLN A 21 -37.76 79.25 -8.82
C GLN A 21 -36.40 78.55 -8.72
N GLY A 22 -35.33 79.28 -8.42
CA GLY A 22 -34.00 78.74 -8.18
C GLY A 22 -33.95 77.80 -6.97
N VAL A 23 -34.55 78.21 -5.84
CA VAL A 23 -34.66 77.40 -4.63
C VAL A 23 -35.51 76.15 -4.86
N GLN A 24 -36.65 76.27 -5.55
CA GLN A 24 -37.48 75.11 -5.90
C GLN A 24 -36.74 74.13 -6.82
N SER A 25 -36.05 74.64 -7.84
CA SER A 25 -35.28 73.82 -8.76
C SER A 25 -34.12 73.11 -8.04
N ALA A 26 -33.40 73.82 -7.17
CA ALA A 26 -32.32 73.25 -6.37
C ALA A 26 -32.83 72.18 -5.40
N ASN A 27 -33.96 72.41 -4.73
CA ASN A 27 -34.56 71.43 -3.83
C ASN A 27 -35.03 70.16 -4.57
N ARG A 28 -35.61 70.31 -5.77
CA ARG A 28 -35.99 69.16 -6.60
C ARG A 28 -34.77 68.34 -7.03
N GLU A 29 -33.71 69.01 -7.46
CA GLU A 29 -32.48 68.33 -7.88
C GLU A 29 -31.76 67.67 -6.71
N ALA A 30 -31.70 68.33 -5.55
CA ALA A 30 -31.16 67.74 -4.33
C ALA A 30 -31.95 66.49 -3.90
N ALA A 31 -33.28 66.54 -3.95
CA ALA A 31 -34.14 65.39 -3.66
C ALA A 31 -33.90 64.24 -4.66
N ARG A 32 -33.71 64.56 -5.95
CA ARG A 32 -33.37 63.57 -6.98
C ARG A 32 -32.03 62.88 -6.70
N ILE A 33 -30.99 63.67 -6.37
CA ILE A 33 -29.66 63.15 -6.04
C ILE A 33 -29.71 62.25 -4.80
N LEU A 34 -30.44 62.67 -3.76
CA LEU A 34 -30.64 61.86 -2.55
C LEU A 34 -31.34 60.53 -2.87
N ALA A 35 -32.43 60.56 -3.63
CA ALA A 35 -33.14 59.35 -4.03
C ALA A 35 -32.27 58.41 -4.87
N GLU A 36 -31.47 58.93 -5.80
CA GLU A 36 -30.52 58.13 -6.60
C GLU A 36 -29.39 57.54 -5.73
N ALA A 37 -28.89 58.29 -4.75
CA ALA A 37 -27.87 57.82 -3.81
C ALA A 37 -28.40 56.72 -2.88
N GLU A 38 -29.62 56.89 -2.35
CA GLU A 38 -30.30 55.88 -1.54
C GLU A 38 -30.57 54.60 -2.34
N ALA A 39 -31.04 54.73 -3.59
CA ALA A 39 -31.24 53.60 -4.48
C ALA A 39 -29.94 52.82 -4.76
N LYS A 40 -28.84 53.53 -5.05
CA LYS A 40 -27.52 52.91 -5.26
C LYS A 40 -26.98 52.25 -4.00
N ALA A 41 -27.14 52.88 -2.84
CA ALA A 41 -26.71 52.31 -1.55
C ALA A 41 -27.49 51.03 -1.23
N SER A 42 -28.81 51.03 -1.46
CA SER A 42 -29.67 49.86 -1.30
C SER A 42 -29.25 48.73 -2.24
N GLN A 43 -28.96 49.04 -3.51
CA GLN A 43 -28.49 48.06 -4.49
C GLN A 43 -27.13 47.46 -4.09
N LEU A 44 -26.18 48.29 -3.64
CA LEU A 44 -24.88 47.82 -3.13
C LEU A 44 -25.02 46.88 -1.94
N LEU A 45 -25.92 47.19 -0.99
CA LEU A 45 -26.20 46.33 0.15
C LEU A 45 -26.84 45.00 -0.28
N ALA A 46 -27.78 45.03 -1.22
CA ALA A 46 -28.41 43.83 -1.75
C ALA A 46 -27.41 42.93 -2.49
N ASP A 47 -26.54 43.53 -3.32
CA ASP A 47 -25.48 42.80 -4.03
C ASP A 47 -24.45 42.21 -3.07
N ALA A 48 -24.03 42.97 -2.04
CA ALA A 48 -23.13 42.48 -1.00
C ALA A 48 -23.75 41.32 -0.21
N GLN A 49 -25.02 41.42 0.19
CA GLN A 49 -25.73 40.33 0.87
C GLN A 49 -25.81 39.09 -0.02
N LYS A 50 -26.13 39.24 -1.31
CA LYS A 50 -26.18 38.13 -2.25
C LYS A 50 -24.81 37.45 -2.39
N GLN A 51 -23.72 38.22 -2.48
CA GLN A 51 -22.37 37.68 -2.54
C GLN A 51 -21.99 36.93 -1.26
N VAL A 52 -22.34 37.45 -0.09
CA VAL A 52 -22.10 36.79 1.20
C VAL A 52 -22.85 35.46 1.27
N GLU A 53 -24.12 35.43 0.87
CA GLU A 53 -24.91 34.20 0.87
C GLU A 53 -24.37 33.17 -0.14
N GLN A 54 -23.93 33.61 -1.32
CA GLN A 54 -23.27 32.73 -2.28
C GLN A 54 -21.95 32.16 -1.74
N LEU A 55 -21.14 33.00 -1.09
CA LEU A 55 -19.89 32.58 -0.47
C LEU A 55 -20.13 31.58 0.66
N ARG A 56 -21.13 31.82 1.50
CA ARG A 56 -21.53 30.90 2.58
C ARG A 56 -22.00 29.57 2.01
N ALA A 57 -22.91 29.59 1.03
CA ALA A 57 -23.40 28.36 0.41
C ALA A 57 -22.26 27.55 -0.22
N LYS A 58 -21.33 28.21 -0.91
CA LYS A 58 -20.15 27.55 -1.48
C LYS A 58 -19.24 26.98 -0.40
N ALA A 59 -18.93 27.76 0.64
CA ALA A 59 -18.09 27.30 1.74
C ALA A 59 -18.69 26.09 2.47
N THR A 60 -20.02 26.08 2.70
CA THR A 60 -20.71 24.93 3.29
C THR A 60 -20.60 23.70 2.38
N ALA A 61 -20.84 23.85 1.08
CA ALA A 61 -20.71 22.74 0.13
C ALA A 61 -19.27 22.19 0.06
N ASP A 62 -18.26 23.06 0.05
CA ASP A 62 -16.85 22.68 0.03
C ASP A 62 -16.48 21.94 1.33
N ILE A 63 -16.94 22.41 2.50
CA ILE A 63 -16.72 21.74 3.79
C ILE A 63 -17.37 20.36 3.82
N GLU A 64 -18.61 20.23 3.36
CA GLU A 64 -19.32 18.94 3.31
C GLU A 64 -18.61 17.95 2.38
N ALA A 65 -18.16 18.42 1.21
CA ALA A 65 -17.39 17.61 0.27
C ALA A 65 -16.05 17.17 0.87
N GLU A 66 -15.34 18.07 1.55
CA GLU A 66 -14.06 17.76 2.20
C GLU A 66 -14.24 16.78 3.36
N GLN A 67 -15.28 16.94 4.19
CA GLN A 67 -15.60 16.00 5.26
C GLN A 67 -15.92 14.59 4.71
N ALA A 68 -16.71 14.50 3.64
CA ALA A 68 -17.01 13.23 3.00
C ALA A 68 -15.75 12.56 2.44
N ALA A 69 -14.89 13.34 1.78
CA ALA A 69 -13.61 12.86 1.25
C ALA A 69 -12.66 12.38 2.37
N ALA A 70 -12.56 13.13 3.48
CA ALA A 70 -11.75 12.78 4.63
C ALA A 70 -12.22 11.48 5.30
N GLN A 71 -13.54 11.31 5.47
CA GLN A 71 -14.10 10.07 6.02
C GLN A 71 -13.80 8.86 5.14
N GLU A 72 -13.89 9.00 3.82
CA GLU A 72 -13.58 7.92 2.90
C GLU A 72 -12.09 7.58 2.90
N ALA A 73 -11.22 8.60 2.94
CA ALA A 73 -9.78 8.41 3.08
C ALA A 73 -9.40 7.68 4.37
N LEU A 74 -10.08 7.98 5.49
CA LEU A 74 -9.88 7.28 6.77
C LEU A 74 -10.31 5.81 6.68
N LYS A 75 -11.45 5.51 6.06
CA LYS A 75 -11.90 4.11 5.86
C LYS A 75 -10.90 3.32 5.01
N LEU A 76 -10.42 3.92 3.92
CA LEU A 76 -9.41 3.30 3.06
C LEU A 76 -8.12 3.03 3.85
N SER A 77 -7.65 4.01 4.61
CA SER A 77 -6.44 3.88 5.44
C SER A 77 -6.59 2.80 6.50
N ALA A 78 -7.76 2.69 7.14
CA ALA A 78 -8.06 1.63 8.10
C ALA A 78 -8.01 0.24 7.44
N ARG A 79 -8.65 0.10 6.27
CA ARG A 79 -8.62 -1.15 5.49
C ARG A 79 -7.19 -1.54 5.10
N ASP A 80 -6.41 -0.59 4.62
CA ASP A 80 -5.03 -0.80 4.20
C ASP A 80 -4.14 -1.18 5.38
N THR A 81 -4.39 -0.60 6.56
CA THR A 81 -3.69 -0.96 7.81
C THR A 81 -3.95 -2.41 8.19
N VAL A 82 -5.22 -2.84 8.15
CA VAL A 82 -5.60 -4.23 8.43
C VAL A 82 -4.96 -5.18 7.42
N MET A 83 -4.97 -4.84 6.12
CA MET A 83 -4.34 -5.67 5.09
C MET A 83 -2.83 -5.77 5.26
N ARG A 84 -2.16 -4.66 5.59
CA ARG A 84 -0.73 -4.64 5.89
C ARG A 84 -0.40 -5.53 7.10
N LEU A 85 -1.19 -5.44 8.16
CA LEU A 85 -1.00 -6.29 9.34
C LEU A 85 -1.16 -7.78 8.99
N LYS A 86 -2.20 -8.14 8.23
CA LYS A 86 -2.40 -9.52 7.77
C LYS A 86 -1.18 -10.03 7.00
N ASN A 87 -0.66 -9.25 6.06
CA ASN A 87 0.52 -9.63 5.28
C ASN A 87 1.77 -9.79 6.17
N LEU A 88 2.00 -8.86 7.09
CA LEU A 88 3.14 -8.94 8.03
C LEU A 88 3.09 -10.21 8.87
N VAL A 89 1.91 -10.56 9.39
CA VAL A 89 1.69 -11.76 10.18
C VAL A 89 1.90 -13.03 9.36
N SER A 90 1.41 -13.08 8.12
CA SER A 90 1.66 -14.20 7.19
C SER A 90 3.15 -14.36 6.89
N THR A 91 3.85 -13.29 6.54
CA THR A 91 5.30 -13.33 6.26
C THR A 91 6.11 -13.76 7.48
N ALA A 92 5.72 -13.30 8.67
CA ALA A 92 6.35 -13.75 9.92
C ALA A 92 6.15 -15.25 10.15
N PHE A 93 4.94 -15.76 9.88
CA PHE A 93 4.65 -17.19 9.99
C PHE A 93 5.44 -18.02 8.97
N GLU A 94 5.51 -17.59 7.71
CA GLU A 94 6.33 -18.25 6.68
C GLU A 94 7.81 -18.31 7.08
N THR A 95 8.34 -17.21 7.61
CA THR A 95 9.72 -17.13 8.12
C THR A 95 9.92 -18.10 9.29
N PHE A 96 8.94 -18.19 10.19
CA PHE A 96 8.98 -19.12 11.30
C PHE A 96 8.98 -20.58 10.85
N VAL A 97 8.09 -20.95 9.94
CA VAL A 97 8.02 -22.29 9.33
C VAL A 97 9.33 -22.62 8.63
N HIS A 98 9.86 -21.69 7.82
CA HIS A 98 11.13 -21.91 7.13
C HIS A 98 12.26 -22.22 8.10
N ARG A 99 12.43 -21.42 9.16
CA ARG A 99 13.47 -21.67 10.17
C ARG A 99 13.34 -23.03 10.85
N LEU A 100 12.12 -23.44 11.20
CA LEU A 100 11.87 -24.76 11.79
C LEU A 100 12.21 -25.88 10.81
N VAL A 101 11.79 -25.74 9.55
CA VAL A 101 12.08 -26.71 8.49
C VAL A 101 13.58 -26.80 8.25
N THR A 102 14.29 -25.70 8.09
CA THR A 102 15.77 -25.70 7.92
C THR A 102 16.45 -26.43 9.07
N THR A 103 16.02 -26.18 10.31
CA THR A 103 16.58 -26.87 11.48
C THR A 103 16.29 -28.37 11.43
N ALA A 104 15.05 -28.76 11.10
CA ALA A 104 14.66 -30.17 11.01
C ALA A 104 15.39 -30.88 9.85
N THR A 105 15.56 -30.23 8.71
CA THR A 105 16.24 -30.76 7.52
C THR A 105 17.76 -30.67 7.59
N GLN A 106 18.31 -30.21 8.71
CA GLN A 106 19.72 -30.38 9.07
C GLN A 106 19.95 -31.58 10.00
N ASP A 107 18.88 -32.23 10.47
CA ASP A 107 18.99 -33.41 11.32
C ASP A 107 19.69 -34.57 10.60
N ARG A 108 20.55 -35.27 11.35
CA ARG A 108 21.40 -36.35 10.84
C ARG A 108 20.64 -37.54 10.32
N GLU A 109 19.68 -38.02 11.09
CA GLU A 109 18.93 -39.22 10.71
C GLU A 109 18.01 -38.88 9.55
N LEU A 110 17.37 -37.72 9.58
CA LEU A 110 16.53 -37.27 8.48
C LEU A 110 17.33 -37.13 7.18
N MET A 111 18.49 -36.47 7.21
CA MET A 111 19.32 -36.28 6.02
C MET A 111 19.88 -37.58 5.45
N LYS A 112 20.34 -38.48 6.32
CA LYS A 112 20.77 -39.82 5.91
C LYS A 112 19.62 -40.57 5.21
N ASN A 113 18.45 -40.60 5.84
CA ASN A 113 17.29 -41.28 5.28
C ASN A 113 16.81 -40.63 3.98
N LEU A 114 16.85 -39.30 3.91
CA LEU A 114 16.50 -38.55 2.71
C LEU A 114 17.43 -38.92 1.54
N VAL A 115 18.75 -38.90 1.75
CA VAL A 115 19.72 -39.29 0.73
C VAL A 115 19.54 -40.75 0.32
N LEU A 116 19.30 -41.67 1.25
CA LEU A 116 19.06 -43.08 0.95
C LEU A 116 17.78 -43.29 0.14
N VAL A 117 16.68 -42.62 0.50
CA VAL A 117 15.41 -42.70 -0.24
C VAL A 117 15.59 -42.11 -1.63
N LEU A 118 16.22 -40.95 -1.74
CA LEU A 118 16.46 -40.28 -3.01
C LEU A 118 17.36 -41.11 -3.92
N ALA A 119 18.47 -41.63 -3.40
CA ALA A 119 19.41 -42.41 -4.16
C ALA A 119 18.85 -43.81 -4.48
N GLY A 120 18.09 -44.44 -3.57
CA GLY A 120 17.45 -45.73 -3.78
C GLY A 120 16.30 -45.67 -4.79
N HIS A 121 15.44 -44.65 -4.69
CA HIS A 121 14.38 -44.42 -5.66
C HIS A 121 14.94 -44.09 -7.05
N SER A 122 16.10 -43.41 -7.08
CA SER A 122 16.73 -43.05 -8.34
C SER A 122 17.48 -44.22 -8.99
N ALA A 123 18.11 -45.07 -8.19
CA ALA A 123 18.65 -46.35 -8.60
C ALA A 123 17.57 -47.24 -9.23
N GLU A 124 16.48 -47.49 -8.50
CA GLU A 124 15.43 -48.40 -8.96
C GLU A 124 14.73 -47.94 -10.24
N LYS A 125 14.57 -46.63 -10.45
CA LYS A 125 13.79 -46.07 -11.58
C LYS A 125 14.61 -45.53 -12.74
N PHE A 126 15.87 -45.11 -12.53
CA PHE A 126 16.60 -44.32 -13.52
C PHE A 126 17.99 -44.88 -13.88
N THR A 127 18.55 -45.86 -13.15
CA THR A 127 19.93 -46.36 -13.37
C THR A 127 19.99 -47.57 -14.30
N LYS A 128 19.83 -47.32 -15.60
CA LYS A 128 20.51 -48.17 -16.59
C LYS A 128 21.66 -47.49 -17.32
N ASP A 129 21.68 -46.16 -17.46
CA ASP A 129 22.77 -45.44 -18.14
C ASP A 129 22.88 -43.94 -17.74
N LYS A 130 22.26 -43.51 -16.63
CA LYS A 130 22.14 -42.08 -16.27
C LYS A 130 22.88 -41.74 -14.98
N LYS A 131 23.57 -40.60 -14.98
CA LYS A 131 24.20 -40.03 -13.78
C LYS A 131 23.19 -39.22 -12.99
N ILE A 132 23.14 -39.44 -11.68
CA ILE A 132 22.24 -38.75 -10.76
C ILE A 132 23.08 -37.87 -9.85
N GLN A 133 22.71 -36.60 -9.73
CA GLN A 133 23.37 -35.66 -8.85
C GLN A 133 22.45 -35.31 -7.68
N ILE A 134 22.93 -35.50 -6.46
CA ILE A 134 22.26 -35.10 -5.24
C ILE A 134 22.98 -33.89 -4.67
N LEU A 135 22.33 -32.74 -4.77
CA LEU A 135 22.79 -31.48 -4.25
C LEU A 135 22.42 -31.37 -2.78
N LEU A 136 23.41 -31.05 -1.95
CA LEU A 136 23.30 -30.93 -0.50
C LEU A 136 23.95 -29.63 -0.04
N SER A 137 23.66 -29.19 1.19
CA SER A 137 24.35 -28.03 1.75
C SER A 137 25.87 -28.23 1.79
N ASP A 138 26.63 -27.21 1.36
CA ASP A 138 28.09 -27.21 1.47
C ASP A 138 28.57 -27.45 2.91
N ALA A 139 27.84 -26.93 3.89
CA ALA A 139 28.14 -27.12 5.30
C ALA A 139 28.06 -28.60 5.73
N LEU A 140 27.12 -29.37 5.15
CA LEU A 140 26.95 -30.80 5.42
C LEU A 140 28.07 -31.65 4.84
N LEU A 141 28.55 -31.33 3.64
CA LEU A 141 29.57 -32.14 2.95
C LEU A 141 31.00 -31.75 3.34
N THR A 142 31.28 -30.45 3.49
CA THR A 142 32.64 -29.98 3.78
C THR A 142 32.94 -29.88 5.27
N GLY A 143 31.90 -29.79 6.12
CA GLY A 143 32.06 -29.72 7.57
C GLY A 143 32.86 -28.50 8.04
N LYS A 144 32.95 -27.45 7.23
CA LYS A 144 33.82 -26.27 7.46
C LYS A 144 33.44 -25.45 8.69
N SER A 145 32.25 -25.62 9.25
CA SER A 145 31.73 -24.77 10.33
C SER A 145 31.23 -25.51 11.57
N ASP A 146 31.05 -26.83 11.53
CA ASP A 146 30.57 -27.63 12.66
C ASP A 146 31.13 -29.06 12.63
N PRO A 147 31.83 -29.52 13.70
CA PRO A 147 32.29 -30.90 13.84
C PRO A 147 31.19 -31.96 13.66
N LYS A 148 29.95 -31.66 14.06
CA LYS A 148 28.80 -32.57 13.91
C LYS A 148 28.43 -32.76 12.44
N LEU A 149 28.40 -31.68 11.66
CA LEU A 149 28.08 -31.71 10.24
C LEU A 149 29.16 -32.44 9.43
N ARG A 150 30.43 -32.30 9.84
CA ARG A 150 31.54 -33.03 9.22
C ARG A 150 31.41 -34.55 9.37
N GLU A 151 31.03 -35.04 10.55
CA GLU A 151 30.76 -36.48 10.72
C GLU A 151 29.47 -36.92 10.00
N LEU A 152 28.49 -36.03 9.89
CA LEU A 152 27.27 -36.26 9.13
C LEU A 152 27.55 -36.46 7.64
N GLY A 153 28.38 -35.61 7.03
CA GLY A 153 28.81 -35.74 5.64
C GLY A 153 29.54 -37.05 5.39
N LYS A 154 30.52 -37.39 6.23
CA LYS A 154 31.24 -38.68 6.16
C LYS A 154 30.28 -39.86 6.27
N GLN A 155 29.36 -39.84 7.22
CA GLN A 155 28.40 -40.92 7.37
C GLN A 155 27.39 -41.02 6.24
N THR A 156 26.97 -39.89 5.69
CA THR A 156 26.09 -39.88 4.51
C THR A 156 26.80 -40.56 3.34
N ILE A 157 28.07 -40.22 3.09
CA ILE A 157 28.90 -40.88 2.06
C ILE A 157 29.08 -42.37 2.36
N LEU A 158 29.36 -42.75 3.61
CA LEU A 158 29.52 -44.14 4.03
C LEU A 158 28.22 -44.95 4.02
N SER A 159 27.07 -44.27 4.15
CA SER A 159 25.75 -44.91 4.14
C SER A 159 25.28 -45.28 2.74
N LEU A 160 25.82 -44.63 1.71
CA LEU A 160 25.61 -45.04 0.33
C LEU A 160 26.33 -46.37 0.11
N SER A 161 25.62 -47.35 -0.46
CA SER A 161 26.24 -48.63 -0.79
C SER A 161 27.24 -48.45 -1.93
N SER A 162 28.25 -49.33 -1.98
CA SER A 162 29.19 -49.36 -3.12
C SER A 162 28.49 -49.60 -4.46
N ASP A 163 27.28 -50.17 -4.45
CA ASP A 163 26.47 -50.41 -5.64
C ASP A 163 25.80 -49.11 -6.09
N MET A 164 25.23 -48.31 -5.18
CA MET A 164 24.64 -47.00 -5.51
C MET A 164 25.68 -46.02 -6.06
N LEU A 165 26.90 -46.05 -5.55
CA LEU A 165 28.01 -45.25 -6.08
C LEU A 165 28.45 -45.73 -7.47
N ARG A 166 28.43 -47.06 -7.72
CA ARG A 166 28.69 -47.63 -9.05
C ARG A 166 27.59 -47.33 -10.05
N GLU A 167 26.35 -47.18 -9.59
CA GLU A 167 25.19 -46.80 -10.40
C GLU A 167 25.15 -45.31 -10.78
N GLY A 168 26.18 -44.53 -10.46
CA GLY A 168 26.36 -43.18 -10.99
C GLY A 168 25.72 -42.07 -10.14
N VAL A 169 25.51 -42.32 -8.84
CA VAL A 169 25.07 -41.29 -7.88
C VAL A 169 26.27 -40.45 -7.42
N GLU A 170 26.19 -39.14 -7.63
CA GLU A 170 27.20 -38.15 -7.23
C GLU A 170 26.60 -37.17 -6.20
N LEU A 171 27.33 -36.92 -5.11
CA LEU A 171 26.96 -35.90 -4.11
C LEU A 171 27.67 -34.59 -4.44
N ILE A 172 26.90 -33.49 -4.55
CA ILE A 172 27.43 -32.17 -4.93
C ILE A 172 27.12 -31.16 -3.83
N PRO A 173 28.14 -30.42 -3.32
CA PRO A 173 27.89 -29.31 -2.41
C PRO A 173 27.22 -28.14 -3.13
N SER A 174 26.24 -27.53 -2.47
CA SER A 174 25.49 -26.38 -2.96
C SER A 174 25.37 -25.33 -1.85
N SER A 175 25.69 -24.08 -2.19
CA SER A 175 25.49 -22.92 -1.32
C SER A 175 24.05 -22.41 -1.32
N GLY A 176 23.19 -22.93 -2.22
CA GLY A 176 21.78 -22.53 -2.31
C GLY A 176 20.86 -23.27 -1.34
N ILE A 177 21.38 -24.29 -0.65
CA ILE A 177 20.65 -25.21 0.21
C ILE A 177 21.22 -25.11 1.62
N ASP A 178 20.39 -24.72 2.59
CA ASP A 178 20.78 -24.65 3.99
C ASP A 178 20.41 -25.94 4.74
N GLY A 179 19.38 -26.65 4.28
CA GLY A 179 18.98 -27.97 4.76
C GLY A 179 18.21 -28.76 3.70
N GLY A 180 18.12 -30.08 3.86
CA GLY A 180 17.48 -30.95 2.88
C GLY A 180 18.38 -31.30 1.69
N ALA A 181 17.75 -31.74 0.59
CA ALA A 181 18.46 -32.23 -0.59
C ALA A 181 17.70 -31.95 -1.88
N LYS A 182 18.42 -31.87 -3.00
CA LYS A 182 17.84 -31.72 -4.33
C LYS A 182 18.44 -32.77 -5.25
N VAL A 183 17.62 -33.48 -6.00
CA VAL A 183 18.06 -34.48 -6.97
C VAL A 183 17.89 -33.96 -8.38
N ARG A 184 18.91 -34.14 -9.21
CA ARG A 184 18.90 -33.82 -10.62
C ARG A 184 19.39 -35.01 -11.43
N LEU A 185 18.71 -35.30 -12.54
CA LEU A 185 19.24 -36.22 -13.55
C LEU A 185 20.12 -35.45 -14.54
N VAL A 186 21.35 -35.89 -14.73
CA VAL A 186 22.27 -35.25 -15.68
C VAL A 186 21.79 -35.52 -17.11
N GLY A 187 21.58 -34.45 -17.88
CA GLY A 187 21.13 -34.52 -19.27
C GLY A 187 19.60 -34.49 -19.46
N GLU A 188 18.83 -34.44 -18.38
CA GLU A 188 17.36 -34.31 -18.43
C GLU A 188 16.87 -33.10 -17.63
N GLN A 189 15.66 -32.62 -17.96
CA GLN A 189 14.98 -31.56 -17.20
C GLN A 189 14.17 -32.12 -16.03
N LEU A 190 14.70 -33.14 -15.34
CA LEU A 190 14.06 -33.70 -14.15
C LEU A 190 14.82 -33.28 -12.90
N GLU A 191 14.14 -32.54 -12.03
CA GLU A 191 14.63 -32.10 -10.74
C GLU A 191 13.58 -32.38 -9.65
N ILE A 192 14.02 -33.00 -8.56
CA ILE A 192 13.21 -33.19 -7.34
C ILE A 192 13.81 -32.30 -6.27
N ASP A 193 13.07 -31.27 -5.85
CA ASP A 193 13.51 -30.30 -4.85
C ASP A 193 12.91 -30.60 -3.48
N LEU A 194 13.72 -31.16 -2.59
CA LEU A 194 13.41 -31.38 -1.17
C LEU A 194 14.32 -30.51 -0.29
N SER A 195 14.70 -29.33 -0.80
CA SER A 195 15.39 -28.32 0.02
C SER A 195 14.47 -27.77 1.10
N ASP A 196 15.07 -27.24 2.15
CA ASP A 196 14.39 -26.52 3.22
C ASP A 196 13.48 -25.41 2.71
N LYS A 197 13.86 -24.71 1.63
CA LYS A 197 13.04 -23.69 0.95
C LYS A 197 11.81 -24.28 0.25
N ALA A 198 11.98 -25.39 -0.45
CA ALA A 198 10.87 -26.04 -1.15
C ALA A 198 9.85 -26.63 -0.16
N ILE A 199 10.35 -27.34 0.86
CA ILE A 199 9.53 -27.94 1.91
C ILE A 199 8.83 -26.87 2.73
N SER A 200 9.52 -25.79 3.13
CA SER A 200 8.91 -24.72 3.92
C SER A 200 7.79 -24.03 3.15
N LYS A 201 8.00 -23.75 1.86
CA LYS A 201 6.98 -23.14 1.01
C LYS A 201 5.75 -24.05 0.84
N MET A 202 5.97 -25.35 0.64
CA MET A 202 4.89 -26.34 0.54
C MET A 202 4.09 -26.42 1.85
N LEU A 203 4.77 -26.52 2.98
CA LEU A 203 4.11 -26.58 4.29
C LEU A 203 3.39 -25.27 4.60
N ALA A 204 4.03 -24.11 4.36
CA ALA A 204 3.41 -22.82 4.53
C ALA A 204 2.12 -22.70 3.71
N ALA A 205 2.14 -23.08 2.43
CA ALA A 205 0.94 -23.04 1.58
C ALA A 205 -0.25 -23.85 2.14
N HIS A 206 0.02 -24.93 2.87
CA HIS A 206 -1.02 -25.74 3.51
C HIS A 206 -1.41 -25.24 4.91
N LEU A 207 -0.47 -24.66 5.66
CA LEU A 207 -0.69 -24.21 7.03
C LEU A 207 -1.26 -22.79 7.12
N LEU A 208 -0.90 -21.90 6.19
CA LEU A 208 -1.33 -20.50 6.16
C LEU A 208 -2.86 -20.35 6.19
N PRO A 209 -3.65 -21.11 5.40
CA PRO A 209 -5.11 -21.01 5.46
C PRO A 209 -5.69 -21.34 6.84
N ARG A 210 -5.15 -22.37 7.50
CA ARG A 210 -5.60 -22.78 8.85
C ARG A 210 -5.16 -21.77 9.91
N PHE A 211 -3.95 -21.23 9.77
CA PHE A 211 -3.45 -20.16 10.63
C PHE A 211 -4.31 -18.90 10.52
N HIS A 212 -4.67 -18.49 9.30
CA HIS A 212 -5.62 -17.40 9.09
C HIS A 212 -6.99 -17.67 9.71
N ALA A 213 -7.54 -18.87 9.53
CA ALA A 213 -8.82 -19.24 10.12
C ALA A 213 -8.81 -19.12 11.65
N LEU A 214 -7.72 -19.52 12.32
CA LEU A 214 -7.56 -19.38 13.77
C LEU A 214 -7.47 -17.93 14.21
N LEU A 215 -6.78 -17.07 13.46
CA LEU A 215 -6.68 -15.65 13.76
C LEU A 215 -8.02 -14.93 13.61
N THR A 216 -8.84 -15.32 12.63
CA THR A 216 -10.16 -14.71 12.40
C THR A 216 -11.28 -15.34 13.24
N ALA A 217 -11.12 -16.58 13.70
CA ALA A 217 -12.08 -17.25 14.58
C ALA A 217 -11.90 -16.91 16.07
N ALA A 218 -10.83 -16.17 16.39
CA ALA A 218 -10.60 -15.63 17.74
C ALA A 218 -11.26 -14.25 17.96
N GLU A 219 -11.99 -13.74 16.96
CA GLU A 219 -12.93 -12.61 17.05
C GLU A 219 -14.36 -13.13 17.27
#